data_AF-Q9RLF0-F1
#
_entry.id   AF-Q9RLF0-F1
#
_cell.length_a   1.000
_cell.length_b   1.000
_cell.length_c   1.000
_cell.angle_alpha   90.00
_cell.angle_beta   90.00
_cell.angle_gamma   90.00
#
_symmetry.space_group_name_H-M   'P 1'
#
loop_
_entity.id
_entity.type
_entity.pdbx_description
1 polymer ?
#
loop_
_entity_poly.entity_id
_entity_poly.type
_entity_poly.pdbx_seq_one_letter_code
_entity_poly.pdbx_strand_id
1 'polypeptide(L)'
;MSEILNLAREFESKSKQQAKTTATSVASAFEKHEKRITEALKLSSGNIQTAIQEENDNQLKQIHRLVGMTWLYSLALSAILFATLIGVAWYLGTIVVERQNEISEQSQILQDLKSQTGAGVSIIHDSKNKSVYYLILPQGAKQIDEYKNAQHRQVIKYSAK
;
A
#
# COMPACT_ATOMS: atom_id res chain seq x y z
N MET A 1 -41.14 23.81 -101.15
CA MET A 1 -39.79 23.52 -100.63
C MET A 1 -39.29 24.53 -99.59
N SER A 2 -39.61 25.82 -99.68
CA SER A 2 -39.10 26.84 -98.73
C SER A 2 -39.57 26.67 -97.27
N GLU A 3 -40.82 26.27 -97.04
CA GLU A 3 -41.37 26.11 -95.67
C GLU A 3 -40.73 24.95 -94.89
N ILE A 4 -40.46 23.82 -95.54
CA ILE A 4 -39.82 22.65 -94.90
C ILE A 4 -38.39 22.99 -94.47
N LEU A 5 -37.66 23.75 -95.30
CA LEU A 5 -36.31 24.22 -94.97
C LEU A 5 -36.33 25.17 -93.76
N ASN A 6 -37.33 26.05 -93.70
CA ASN A 6 -37.47 27.00 -92.59
C ASN A 6 -37.84 26.29 -91.28
N LEU A 7 -38.74 25.29 -91.36
CA LEU A 7 -39.11 24.44 -90.22
C LEU A 7 -37.91 23.63 -89.71
N ALA A 8 -37.08 23.08 -90.62
CA ALA A 8 -35.86 22.36 -90.24
C ALA A 8 -34.85 23.25 -89.52
N ARG A 9 -34.67 24.51 -89.98
CA ARG A 9 -33.81 25.50 -89.28
C ARG A 9 -34.36 25.90 -87.91
N GLU A 10 -35.67 26.08 -87.79
CA GLU A 10 -36.31 26.40 -86.51
C GLU A 10 -36.17 25.24 -85.52
N PHE A 11 -36.33 23.99 -86.00
CA PHE A 11 -36.11 22.79 -85.21
C PHE A 11 -34.65 22.65 -84.76
N GLU A 12 -33.68 22.87 -85.65
CA GLU A 12 -32.25 22.84 -85.32
C GLU A 12 -31.91 23.90 -84.26
N SER A 13 -32.43 25.11 -84.40
CA SER A 13 -32.23 26.20 -83.42
C SER A 13 -32.83 25.84 -82.06
N LYS A 14 -34.08 25.38 -82.01
CA LYS A 14 -34.74 24.94 -80.77
C LYS A 14 -34.03 23.76 -80.14
N SER A 15 -33.58 22.79 -80.92
CA SER A 15 -32.83 21.63 -80.44
C SER A 15 -31.51 22.04 -79.79
N LYS A 16 -30.73 22.92 -80.43
CA LYS A 16 -29.48 23.46 -79.86
C LYS A 16 -29.73 24.27 -78.59
N GLN A 17 -30.77 25.09 -78.58
CA GLN A 17 -31.15 25.88 -77.40
C GLN A 17 -31.60 24.97 -76.24
N GLN A 18 -32.40 23.95 -76.54
CA GLN A 18 -32.83 22.96 -75.54
C GLN A 18 -31.65 22.16 -75.00
N ALA A 19 -30.75 21.68 -75.86
CA ALA A 19 -29.53 20.98 -75.45
C ALA A 19 -28.66 21.86 -74.53
N LYS A 20 -28.50 23.15 -74.85
CA LYS A 20 -27.76 24.09 -74.01
C LYS A 20 -28.43 24.33 -72.66
N THR A 21 -29.75 24.51 -72.64
CA THR A 21 -30.54 24.70 -71.41
C THR A 21 -30.49 23.46 -70.52
N THR A 22 -30.66 22.27 -71.10
CA THR A 22 -30.57 20.99 -70.38
C THR A 22 -29.15 20.80 -69.83
N ALA A 23 -28.11 21.01 -70.63
CA ALA A 23 -26.73 20.89 -70.15
C ALA A 23 -26.43 21.85 -68.99
N THR A 24 -26.90 23.09 -69.08
CA THR A 24 -26.70 24.09 -68.02
C THR A 24 -27.48 23.71 -66.75
N SER A 25 -28.72 23.25 -66.89
CA SER A 25 -29.55 22.81 -65.76
C SER A 25 -28.95 21.59 -65.06
N VAL A 26 -28.46 20.61 -65.82
CA VAL A 26 -27.81 19.40 -65.30
C VAL A 26 -26.50 19.75 -64.60
N ALA A 27 -25.66 20.60 -65.19
CA ALA A 27 -24.41 21.04 -64.58
C ALA A 27 -24.67 21.76 -63.24
N SER A 28 -25.66 22.66 -63.19
CA SER A 28 -26.03 23.35 -61.95
C SER A 28 -26.58 22.39 -60.88
N ALA A 29 -27.36 21.39 -61.27
CA ALA A 29 -27.86 20.37 -60.35
C ALA A 29 -26.71 19.51 -59.77
N PHE A 30 -25.73 19.13 -60.60
CA PHE A 30 -24.54 18.41 -60.15
C PHE A 30 -23.69 19.25 -59.20
N GLU A 31 -23.41 20.51 -59.53
CA GLU A 31 -22.64 21.42 -58.66
C GLU A 31 -23.33 21.59 -57.29
N LYS A 32 -24.66 21.73 -57.28
CA LYS A 32 -25.44 21.81 -56.05
C LYS A 32 -25.35 20.52 -55.25
N HIS A 33 -25.41 19.36 -55.90
CA HIS A 33 -25.27 18.07 -55.24
C HIS A 33 -23.87 17.87 -54.65
N GLU A 34 -22.82 18.22 -55.40
CA GLU A 34 -21.43 18.11 -54.96
C GLU A 34 -21.16 18.98 -53.72
N LYS A 35 -21.68 20.21 -53.69
CA LYS A 35 -21.61 21.07 -52.51
C LYS A 35 -22.29 20.44 -51.30
N ARG A 36 -23.53 19.94 -51.47
CA ARG A 36 -24.27 19.29 -50.37
C ARG A 36 -23.58 18.04 -49.85
N ILE A 37 -23.02 17.22 -50.74
CA ILE A 37 -22.28 16.01 -50.36
C ILE A 37 -21.02 16.39 -49.58
N THR A 38 -20.29 17.41 -50.04
CA THR A 38 -19.07 17.88 -49.37
C THR A 38 -19.37 18.46 -47.98
N GLU A 39 -20.44 19.26 -47.85
CA GLU A 39 -20.89 19.79 -46.57
C GLU A 39 -21.33 18.67 -45.62
N ALA A 40 -22.12 17.71 -46.11
CA ALA A 40 -22.56 16.56 -45.33
C ALA A 40 -21.38 15.70 -44.86
N LEU A 41 -20.38 15.46 -45.71
CA LEU A 41 -19.16 14.74 -45.36
C LEU A 41 -18.35 15.49 -44.31
N LYS A 42 -18.18 16.81 -44.46
CA LYS A 42 -17.47 17.64 -43.48
C LYS A 42 -18.16 17.63 -42.13
N LEU A 43 -19.49 17.74 -42.12
CA LEU A 43 -20.28 17.70 -40.89
C LEU A 43 -20.25 16.30 -40.25
N SER A 44 -20.35 15.24 -41.04
CA SER A 44 -20.23 13.87 -40.57
C SER A 44 -18.85 13.59 -39.98
N SER A 45 -17.77 14.01 -40.65
CA SER A 45 -16.39 13.87 -40.15
C SER A 45 -16.21 14.61 -38.84
N GLY A 46 -16.72 15.85 -38.72
CA GLY A 46 -16.67 16.62 -37.49
C GLY A 46 -17.42 15.93 -36.35
N ASN A 47 -18.64 15.45 -36.62
CA ASN A 47 -19.44 14.74 -35.62
C ASN A 47 -18.77 13.44 -35.16
N ILE A 48 -18.19 12.67 -36.09
CA ILE A 48 -17.46 11.43 -35.75
C ILE A 48 -16.24 11.77 -34.88
N GLN A 49 -15.48 12.80 -35.23
CA GLN A 49 -14.31 13.21 -34.45
C GLN A 49 -14.69 13.64 -33.03
N THR A 50 -15.74 14.46 -32.88
CA THR A 50 -16.25 14.88 -31.57
C THR A 50 -16.75 13.68 -30.77
N ALA A 51 -17.53 12.78 -31.38
CA ALA A 51 -18.04 11.60 -30.71
C ALA A 51 -16.91 10.66 -30.24
N ILE A 52 -15.87 10.45 -31.06
CA ILE A 52 -14.69 9.67 -30.68
C ILE A 52 -13.96 10.33 -29.51
N GLN A 53 -13.82 11.65 -29.53
CA GLN A 53 -13.11 12.38 -28.49
C GLN A 53 -13.88 12.36 -27.15
N GLU A 54 -15.20 12.56 -27.19
CA GLU A 54 -16.06 12.45 -26.01
C GLU A 54 -16.08 11.03 -25.42
N GLU A 55 -16.15 10.00 -26.28
CA GLU A 55 -16.07 8.60 -25.86
C GLU A 55 -14.71 8.30 -25.21
N ASN A 56 -13.61 8.75 -25.81
CA ASN A 56 -12.26 8.55 -25.28
C ASN A 56 -12.06 9.26 -23.94
N ASP A 57 -12.47 10.52 -23.82
CA ASP A 57 -12.37 11.29 -22.58
C ASP A 57 -13.19 10.64 -21.45
N ASN A 58 -14.39 10.17 -21.76
CA ASN A 58 -15.23 9.47 -20.79
C ASN A 58 -14.62 8.12 -20.37
N GLN A 59 -14.11 7.34 -21.32
CA GLN A 59 -13.45 6.07 -21.03
C GLN A 59 -12.17 6.29 -20.20
N LEU A 60 -11.34 7.26 -20.55
CA LEU A 60 -10.10 7.59 -19.84
C LEU A 60 -10.41 8.04 -18.40
N LYS A 61 -11.44 8.86 -18.22
CA LYS A 61 -11.89 9.30 -16.89
C LYS A 61 -12.38 8.14 -16.03
N GLN A 62 -13.12 7.19 -16.61
CA GLN A 62 -13.56 5.99 -15.91
C GLN A 62 -12.38 5.10 -15.52
N ILE A 63 -11.45 4.86 -16.44
CA ILE A 63 -10.23 4.08 -16.18
C ILE A 63 -9.41 4.73 -15.07
N HIS A 64 -9.15 6.04 -15.14
CA HIS A 64 -8.41 6.75 -14.10
C HIS A 64 -9.10 6.64 -12.74
N ARG A 65 -10.44 6.72 -12.68
CA ARG A 65 -11.18 6.56 -11.43
C ARG A 65 -11.04 5.16 -10.85
N LEU A 66 -11.17 4.13 -11.68
CA LEU A 66 -11.04 2.73 -11.25
C LEU A 66 -9.62 2.41 -10.79
N VAL A 67 -8.63 2.78 -11.60
CA VAL A 67 -7.20 2.60 -11.30
C VAL A 67 -6.87 3.33 -10.00
N GLY A 68 -7.23 4.61 -9.86
CA GLY A 68 -6.99 5.38 -8.64
C GLY A 68 -7.58 4.73 -7.39
N MET A 69 -8.79 4.17 -7.48
CA MET A 69 -9.42 3.45 -6.37
C MET A 69 -8.64 2.17 -6.00
N THR A 70 -8.25 1.35 -6.98
CA THR A 70 -7.47 0.13 -6.72
C THR A 70 -6.09 0.42 -6.12
N TRP A 71 -5.40 1.46 -6.61
CA TRP A 71 -4.10 1.86 -6.06
C TRP A 71 -4.21 2.34 -4.61
N LEU A 72 -5.27 3.06 -4.26
CA LEU A 72 -5.54 3.46 -2.88
C LEU A 72 -5.73 2.25 -1.96
N TYR A 73 -6.48 1.22 -2.39
CA TYR A 73 -6.64 0.00 -1.61
C TYR A 73 -5.32 -0.76 -1.43
N SER A 74 -4.53 -0.90 -2.50
CA SER A 74 -3.20 -1.53 -2.42
C SER A 74 -2.27 -0.79 -1.47
N LEU A 75 -2.26 0.55 -1.51
CA LEU A 75 -1.45 1.36 -0.61
C LEU A 75 -1.94 1.27 0.83
N ALA A 76 -3.26 1.27 1.06
CA ALA A 76 -3.84 1.13 2.39
C ALA A 76 -3.49 -0.21 3.03
N LEU A 77 -3.58 -1.31 2.27
CA LEU A 77 -3.21 -2.64 2.77
C LEU A 77 -1.73 -2.72 3.13
N SER A 78 -0.87 -2.16 2.27
CA SER A 78 0.57 -2.04 2.53
C SER A 78 0.85 -1.23 3.80
N ALA A 79 0.21 -0.07 3.95
CA ALA A 79 0.37 0.79 5.13
C ALA A 79 -0.05 0.11 6.42
N ILE A 80 -1.15 -0.67 6.41
CA ILE A 80 -1.58 -1.46 7.57
C ILE A 80 -0.51 -2.49 7.94
N LEU A 81 0.08 -3.17 6.96
CA LEU A 81 1.14 -4.15 7.21
C LEU A 81 2.39 -3.50 7.83
N PHE A 82 2.79 -2.32 7.34
CA PHE A 82 3.91 -1.59 7.95
C PHE A 82 3.57 -1.08 9.35
N ALA A 83 2.34 -0.61 9.56
CA ALA A 83 1.90 -0.14 10.87
C ALA A 83 1.93 -1.25 11.92
N THR A 84 1.52 -2.48 11.58
CA THR A 84 1.61 -3.62 12.50
C THR A 84 3.05 -3.97 12.83
N LEU A 85 3.94 -4.00 11.84
CA LEU A 85 5.37 -4.28 12.06
C LEU A 85 6.04 -3.22 12.94
N ILE A 86 5.79 -1.94 12.66
CA ILE A 86 6.34 -0.82 13.45
C ILE A 86 5.80 -0.85 14.88
N GLY A 87 4.50 -1.09 15.05
CA GLY A 87 3.86 -1.16 16.36
C GLY A 87 4.44 -2.28 17.22
N VAL A 88 4.64 -3.47 16.66
CA VAL A 88 5.24 -4.60 17.38
C VAL A 88 6.69 -4.31 17.75
N ALA A 89 7.48 -3.72 16.85
CA ALA A 89 8.86 -3.36 17.13
C ALA A 89 8.97 -2.35 18.29
N TRP A 90 8.08 -1.35 18.34
CA TRP A 90 8.00 -0.40 19.45
C TRP A 90 7.68 -1.09 20.79
N TYR A 91 6.69 -1.98 20.79
CA TYR A 91 6.28 -2.70 22.00
C TYR A 91 7.39 -3.60 22.56
N LEU A 92 8.12 -4.30 21.68
CA LEU A 92 9.29 -5.09 22.09
C LEU A 92 10.41 -4.19 22.63
N GLY A 93 10.62 -3.02 22.02
CA GLY A 93 11.61 -2.04 22.49
C GLY A 93 11.35 -1.57 23.92
N THR A 94 10.09 -1.23 24.26
CA THR A 94 9.74 -0.77 25.61
C THR A 94 9.97 -1.84 26.67
N ILE A 95 9.61 -3.10 26.38
CA ILE A 95 9.81 -4.21 27.33
C ILE A 95 11.29 -4.47 27.56
N VAL A 96 12.13 -4.45 26.51
CA VAL A 96 13.57 -4.69 26.65
C VAL A 96 14.23 -3.61 27.52
N VAL A 97 13.83 -2.35 27.39
CA VAL A 97 14.33 -1.25 28.22
C VAL A 97 13.91 -1.41 29.68
N GLU A 98 12.64 -1.75 29.92
CA GLU A 98 12.11 -1.95 31.27
C GLU A 98 12.81 -3.13 31.97
N ARG A 99 12.94 -4.28 31.29
CA ARG A 99 13.66 -5.44 31.79
C ARG A 99 15.15 -5.15 32.04
N GLN A 100 15.78 -4.32 31.21
CA GLN A 100 17.18 -3.95 31.41
C GLN A 100 17.37 -3.10 32.67
N ASN A 101 16.42 -2.20 32.96
CA ASN A 101 16.44 -1.42 34.20
C ASN A 101 16.20 -2.31 35.43
N GLU A 102 15.23 -3.23 35.37
CA GLU A 102 14.98 -4.20 36.44
C GLU A 102 16.20 -5.09 36.73
N ILE A 103 16.89 -5.58 35.68
CA ILE A 103 18.11 -6.40 35.84
C ILE A 103 19.25 -5.58 36.45
N SER A 104 19.38 -4.31 36.09
CA SER A 104 20.37 -3.40 36.68
C SER A 104 20.10 -3.19 38.17
N GLU A 105 18.85 -2.92 38.55
CA GLU A 105 18.45 -2.76 39.95
C GLU A 105 18.61 -4.06 40.75
N GLN A 106 18.19 -5.21 40.20
CA GLN A 106 18.38 -6.51 40.84
C GLN A 106 19.86 -6.85 41.01
N SER A 107 20.72 -6.52 40.04
CA SER A 107 22.17 -6.70 40.16
C SER A 107 22.75 -5.87 41.30
N GLN A 108 22.30 -4.63 41.48
CA GLN A 108 22.72 -3.78 42.58
C GLN A 108 22.23 -4.32 43.93
N ILE A 109 20.97 -4.75 44.02
CA ILE A 109 20.41 -5.37 45.23
C ILE A 109 21.14 -6.66 45.57
N LEU A 110 21.49 -7.50 44.59
CA LEU A 110 22.27 -8.72 44.80
C LEU A 110 23.71 -8.42 45.23
N GLN A 111 24.33 -7.36 44.71
CA GLN A 111 25.64 -6.91 45.16
C GLN A 111 25.60 -6.35 46.59
N ASP A 112 24.57 -5.58 46.92
CA ASP A 112 24.36 -5.05 48.27
C ASP A 112 24.08 -6.17 49.27
N LEU A 113 23.17 -7.09 48.95
CA LEU A 113 22.89 -8.30 49.75
C LEU A 113 24.13 -9.17 49.88
N LYS A 114 24.92 -9.36 48.82
CA LYS A 114 26.21 -10.08 48.90
C LYS A 114 27.20 -9.39 49.84
N SER A 115 27.18 -8.05 49.91
CA SER A 115 28.04 -7.28 50.80
C SER A 115 27.57 -7.33 52.27
N GLN A 116 26.26 -7.31 52.51
CA GLN A 116 25.67 -7.32 53.86
C GLN A 116 25.53 -8.72 54.48
N THR A 117 25.28 -9.76 53.67
CA THR A 117 25.01 -11.12 54.18
C THR A 117 26.24 -12.02 54.30
N GLY A 118 27.40 -11.55 53.82
CA GLY A 118 28.58 -12.41 53.64
C GLY A 118 28.32 -13.42 52.53
N ALA A 119 29.28 -13.57 51.62
CA ALA A 119 29.16 -14.30 50.36
C ALA A 119 28.14 -15.48 50.35
N GLY A 120 26.94 -15.27 49.79
CA GLY A 120 26.14 -16.30 49.12
C GLY A 120 25.82 -17.61 49.86
N VAL A 121 25.38 -17.56 51.13
CA VAL A 121 24.83 -18.76 51.80
C VAL A 121 23.51 -19.15 51.13
N SER A 122 23.40 -20.41 50.67
CA SER A 122 22.20 -20.94 50.04
C SER A 122 21.69 -22.18 50.78
N ILE A 123 20.37 -22.28 50.97
CA ILE A 123 19.73 -23.46 51.59
C ILE A 123 19.07 -24.26 50.46
N ILE A 124 19.48 -25.52 50.28
CA ILE A 124 18.89 -26.42 49.29
C ILE A 124 18.12 -27.53 50.02
N HIS A 125 16.95 -27.87 49.50
CA HIS A 125 16.14 -28.98 49.99
C HIS A 125 16.48 -30.27 49.22
N ASP A 126 16.58 -31.40 49.93
CA ASP A 126 16.81 -32.69 49.27
C ASP A 126 15.54 -33.14 48.52
N SER A 127 15.67 -33.38 47.21
CA SER A 127 14.56 -33.82 46.36
C SER A 127 14.06 -35.23 46.71
N LYS A 128 14.90 -36.08 47.32
CA LYS A 128 14.55 -37.47 47.69
C LYS A 128 14.01 -37.60 49.11
N ASN A 129 14.38 -36.71 50.02
CA ASN A 129 13.97 -36.76 51.42
C ASN A 129 13.56 -35.37 51.93
N LYS A 130 12.25 -35.12 51.99
CA LYS A 130 11.67 -33.80 52.28
C LYS A 130 12.02 -33.22 53.66
N SER A 131 12.64 -33.99 54.55
CA SER A 131 13.05 -33.57 55.89
C SER A 131 14.51 -33.13 56.00
N VAL A 132 15.30 -33.18 54.92
CA VAL A 132 16.74 -32.84 54.94
C VAL A 132 17.00 -31.55 54.17
N TYR A 133 17.65 -30.60 54.84
CA TYR A 133 18.06 -29.31 54.29
C TYR A 133 19.59 -29.19 54.36
N TYR A 134 20.22 -28.80 53.26
CA TYR A 134 21.67 -28.56 53.20
C TYR A 134 21.95 -27.06 53.22
N LEU A 135 22.85 -26.61 54.10
CA LEU A 135 23.42 -25.27 54.06
C LEU A 135 24.69 -25.28 53.22
N ILE A 136 24.69 -24.53 52.13
CA ILE A 136 25.85 -24.38 51.24
C ILE A 136 26.54 -23.07 51.58
N LEU A 137 27.81 -23.19 51.97
CA LEU A 137 28.70 -22.07 52.27
C LEU A 137 29.41 -21.61 50.98
N PRO A 138 29.82 -20.34 50.89
CA PRO A 138 30.55 -19.82 49.74
C PRO A 138 31.87 -20.54 49.50
N GLN A 139 32.26 -20.63 48.22
CA GLN A 139 33.53 -21.19 47.81
C GLN A 139 34.69 -20.38 48.40
N GLY A 140 35.47 -20.99 49.31
CA GLY A 140 36.55 -20.32 50.04
C GLY A 140 36.27 -20.05 51.52
N ALA A 141 35.09 -20.47 52.03
CA ALA A 141 34.78 -20.41 53.46
C ALA A 141 35.82 -21.16 54.31
N LYS A 142 36.38 -20.48 55.31
CA LYS A 142 37.33 -21.03 56.29
C LYS A 142 36.82 -20.76 57.71
N GLN A 143 37.31 -21.54 58.68
CA GLN A 143 36.93 -21.42 60.10
C GLN A 143 35.42 -21.62 60.32
N ILE A 144 34.94 -22.83 60.03
CA ILE A 144 33.53 -23.21 60.24
C ILE A 144 33.38 -23.65 61.70
N ASP A 145 32.82 -22.78 62.53
CA ASP A 145 32.57 -23.05 63.95
C ASP A 145 31.06 -23.15 64.21
N GLU A 146 30.62 -24.24 64.83
CA GLU A 146 29.24 -24.39 65.27
C GLU A 146 29.10 -23.98 66.74
N TYR A 147 28.16 -23.08 67.03
CA TYR A 147 27.83 -22.69 68.40
C TYR A 147 26.33 -22.51 68.59
N LYS A 148 25.88 -22.65 69.83
CA LYS A 148 24.49 -22.38 70.20
C LYS A 148 24.38 -20.92 70.62
N ASN A 149 23.47 -20.18 70.01
CA ASN A 149 23.18 -18.82 70.46
C ASN A 149 22.35 -18.84 71.76
N ALA A 150 22.17 -17.68 72.39
CA ALA A 150 21.37 -17.52 73.62
C ALA A 150 19.90 -17.98 73.49
N GLN A 151 19.40 -18.18 72.27
CA GLN A 151 18.06 -18.68 71.97
C GLN A 151 18.06 -20.20 71.67
N HIS A 152 19.12 -20.92 72.02
CA HIS A 152 19.30 -22.36 71.78
C HIS A 152 19.24 -22.79 70.31
N ARG A 153 19.45 -21.87 69.37
CA ARG A 153 19.52 -22.19 67.93
C ARG A 153 20.96 -22.52 67.54
N GLN A 154 21.14 -23.53 66.69
CA GLN A 154 22.43 -23.85 66.08
C GLN A 154 22.81 -22.76 65.09
N VAL A 155 23.99 -22.18 65.26
CA VAL A 155 24.54 -21.14 64.40
C VAL A 155 25.89 -21.62 63.86
N ILE A 156 26.08 -21.46 62.55
CA ILE A 156 27.34 -21.77 61.88
C ILE A 156 28.04 -20.44 61.61
N LYS A 157 29.17 -20.20 62.29
CA LYS A 157 30.09 -19.11 61.98
C LYS A 157 31.03 -19.59 60.89
N TYR A 158 31.24 -18.77 59.87
CA TYR A 158 32.26 -19.02 58.86
C TYR A 158 32.88 -17.69 58.45
N SER A 159 34.13 -17.73 57.99
CA SER A 159 34.82 -16.58 57.41
C SER A 159 34.89 -16.76 55.89
N ALA A 160 34.26 -15.84 55.15
CA ALA A 160 34.47 -15.72 53.71
C ALA A 160 35.81 -15.00 53.46
N LYS A 161 36.58 -15.48 52.50
CA LYS A 161 37.82 -14.82 52.04
C LYS A 161 37.53 -13.89 50.86
#